data_AF-A0A932N6K1-F1
#
_entry.id   AF-A0A932N6K1-F1
#
_cell.length_a   1.000
_cell.length_b   1.000
_cell.length_c   1.000
_cell.angle_alpha   90.00
_cell.angle_beta   90.00
_cell.angle_gamma   90.00
#
_symmetry.space_group_name_H-M   'P 1'
#
loop_
_entity.id
_entity.type
_entity.pdbx_description
1 polymer ?
#
loop_
_entity_poly.entity_id
_entity_poly.type
_entity_poly.pdbx_seq_one_letter_code
_entity_poly.pdbx_strand_id
1 'polypeptide(L)' 'SKWGKSVRRDPATDHNVNLDVGQSLHVDAWQQDGPDRHMARAQYRGAEWDVQLQTGAPVRHGRCVIRAVRGSCLVVEPE' A
#
# COMPACT_ATOMS: atom_id res chain seq x y z
N SER A 1 -23.04 27.99 -7.94
CA SER A 1 -23.29 26.61 -7.46
C SER A 1 -21.96 25.88 -7.40
N LYS A 2 -21.23 25.82 -6.28
CA LYS A 2 -21.46 25.08 -5.02
C LYS A 2 -21.51 23.55 -5.21
N TRP A 3 -20.32 22.96 -5.09
CA TRP A 3 -19.91 21.57 -4.79
C TRP A 3 -20.47 20.36 -5.55
N GLY A 4 -19.52 19.52 -6.00
CA GLY A 4 -19.73 18.13 -6.38
C GLY A 4 -18.42 17.43 -6.69
N LYS A 5 -17.36 17.62 -5.88
CA LYS A 5 -16.19 16.74 -5.92
C LYS A 5 -16.63 15.39 -5.38
N SER A 6 -17.26 14.59 -6.24
CA SER A 6 -17.46 13.18 -5.99
C SER A 6 -16.08 12.60 -5.75
N VAL A 7 -15.75 12.36 -4.48
CA VAL A 7 -14.65 11.50 -4.09
C VAL A 7 -15.04 10.14 -4.65
N ARG A 8 -14.63 9.87 -5.89
CA ARG A 8 -14.56 8.50 -6.40
C ARG A 8 -13.65 7.81 -5.41
N ARG A 9 -14.23 7.08 -4.45
CA ARG A 9 -13.46 6.16 -3.62
C ARG A 9 -12.75 5.26 -4.60
N ASP A 10 -11.43 5.31 -4.56
CA ASP A 10 -10.66 4.50 -5.44
C ASP A 10 -10.89 3.04 -5.00
N PRO A 11 -11.39 2.15 -5.87
CA PRO A 11 -11.68 0.77 -5.50
C PRO A 11 -10.46 0.04 -4.93
N ALA A 12 -9.25 0.52 -5.21
CA ALA A 12 -8.02 0.01 -4.61
C ALA A 12 -7.91 0.27 -3.09
N THR A 13 -8.57 1.30 -2.56
CA THR A 13 -8.53 1.68 -1.13
C THR A 13 -9.77 1.25 -0.37
N ASP A 14 -10.81 0.79 -1.06
CA ASP A 14 -12.08 0.46 -0.45
C ASP A 14 -12.02 -0.96 0.11
N HIS A 15 -12.00 -1.10 1.44
CA HIS A 15 -12.00 -2.41 2.11
C HIS A 15 -13.18 -3.30 1.68
N ASN A 16 -14.32 -2.68 1.33
CA ASN A 16 -15.50 -3.42 0.86
C ASN A 16 -15.29 -4.06 -0.53
N VAL A 17 -14.26 -3.64 -1.26
CA VAL A 17 -13.84 -4.19 -2.55
C VAL A 17 -12.58 -5.03 -2.40
N ASN A 18 -11.68 -4.63 -1.51
CA ASN A 18 -10.43 -5.32 -1.25
C ASN A 18 -10.28 -5.66 0.24
N LEU A 19 -10.59 -6.92 0.57
CA LEU A 19 -10.55 -7.47 1.94
C LEU A 19 -9.15 -7.43 2.58
N ASP A 20 -8.10 -7.21 1.80
CA ASP A 20 -6.73 -7.12 2.28
C ASP A 20 -6.38 -5.73 2.83
N VAL A 21 -7.15 -4.69 2.51
CA VAL A 21 -6.95 -3.35 3.09
C VAL A 21 -7.17 -3.42 4.61
N GLY A 22 -6.18 -2.95 5.37
CA GLY A 22 -6.14 -3.02 6.83
C GLY A 22 -5.45 -4.26 7.40
N GLN A 23 -5.07 -5.24 6.55
CA GLN A 23 -4.22 -6.35 6.99
C GLN A 23 -2.77 -5.89 7.16
N SER A 24 -2.02 -6.56 8.04
CA SER A 24 -0.59 -6.31 8.22
C SER A 24 0.23 -7.36 7.47
N LEU A 25 1.37 -6.97 6.90
CA LEU A 25 2.42 -7.87 6.42
C LEU A 25 3.80 -7.43 6.91
N HIS A 26 4.79 -8.31 6.73
CA HIS A 26 6.18 -8.00 7.02
C HIS A 26 6.90 -7.60 5.73
N VAL A 27 7.68 -6.52 5.81
CA VAL A 27 8.57 -6.06 4.73
C VAL A 27 10.01 -6.06 5.26
N ASP A 28 10.85 -6.94 4.72
CA ASP A 28 12.23 -7.12 5.19
C ASP A 28 13.13 -5.92 4.84
N ALA A 29 13.04 -5.44 3.59
CA ALA A 29 13.88 -4.38 3.08
C ALA A 29 13.15 -3.52 2.05
N TRP A 30 13.39 -2.21 2.13
CA TRP A 30 12.93 -1.24 1.16
C TRP A 30 14.03 -0.93 0.15
N GLN A 31 13.68 -0.93 -1.12
CA GLN A 31 14.50 -0.46 -2.22
C GLN A 31 14.01 0.93 -2.65
N GLN A 32 14.94 1.84 -2.90
CA GLN A 32 14.62 3.15 -3.40
C GLN A 32 14.39 3.09 -4.91
N ASP A 33 13.25 3.59 -5.37
CA ASP A 33 12.80 3.56 -6.77
C ASP A 33 12.43 4.98 -7.23
N GLY A 34 13.44 5.85 -7.25
CA GLY A 34 13.29 7.29 -7.49
C GLY A 34 13.56 8.13 -6.23
N PRO A 35 13.31 9.45 -6.27
CA PRO A 35 13.65 10.34 -5.15
C PRO A 35 12.75 10.16 -3.93
N ASP A 36 11.45 9.89 -4.13
CA ASP A 36 10.44 9.89 -3.06
C ASP A 36 9.61 8.59 -3.01
N ARG A 37 10.11 7.52 -3.61
CA ARG A 37 9.39 6.23 -3.71
C ARG A 37 10.27 5.10 -3.21
N HIS A 38 9.70 4.28 -2.33
CA HIS A 38 10.30 3.05 -1.86
C HIS A 38 9.41 1.86 -2.22
N MET A 39 10.03 0.86 -2.84
CA MET A 39 9.41 -0.38 -3.27
C MET A 39 10.06 -1.54 -2.53
N ALA A 40 9.30 -2.59 -2.28
CA ALA A 40 9.77 -3.82 -1.71
C ALA A 40 8.99 -4.98 -2.33
N ARG A 41 9.40 -6.19 -1.99
CA ARG A 41 8.77 -7.41 -2.48
C ARG A 41 8.62 -8.35 -1.32
N ALA A 42 7.38 -8.80 -1.10
CA ALA A 42 7.04 -9.60 0.06
C ALA A 42 6.10 -10.74 -0.33
N GLN A 43 6.20 -11.85 0.39
CA GLN A 43 5.25 -12.94 0.26
C GLN A 43 3.94 -12.56 0.97
N TYR A 44 2.85 -12.50 0.22
CA TYR A 44 1.52 -12.22 0.74
C TYR A 44 0.51 -13.18 0.10
N ARG A 45 -0.33 -13.81 0.92
CA ARG A 45 -1.35 -14.78 0.48
C ARG A 45 -0.80 -15.95 -0.39
N GLY A 46 0.43 -16.38 -0.14
CA GLY A 46 1.06 -17.50 -0.85
C GLY A 46 1.63 -17.16 -2.24
N ALA A 47 1.76 -15.88 -2.55
CA ALA A 47 2.42 -15.40 -3.75
C ALA A 47 3.36 -14.22 -3.45
N GLU A 48 4.24 -13.91 -4.38
CA GLU A 48 5.09 -12.72 -4.30
C GLU A 48 4.33 -11.49 -4.78
N TRP A 49 4.28 -10.44 -3.95
CA TRP A 49 3.63 -9.17 -4.26
C TRP A 49 4.62 -8.03 -4.26
N ASP A 50 4.40 -7.08 -5.16
CA ASP A 50 5.05 -5.78 -5.07
C ASP A 50 4.44 -5.00 -3.92
N VAL A 51 5.29 -4.34 -3.15
CA VAL A 51 4.90 -3.53 -2.00
C VAL A 51 5.46 -2.14 -2.18
N GLN A 52 4.60 -1.13 -2.06
CA GLN A 52 4.95 0.27 -2.13
C GLN A 52 4.78 0.90 -0.76
N LEU A 53 5.82 1.57 -0.27
CA LEU A 53 5.67 2.44 0.87
C LEU A 53 4.88 3.68 0.45
N GLN A 54 3.88 4.06 1.23
CA GLN A 54 3.14 5.29 0.98
C GLN A 54 4.08 6.49 0.92
N THR A 55 3.92 7.33 -0.11
CA THR A 55 4.74 8.54 -0.27
C THR A 55 4.66 9.43 0.97
N GLY A 56 5.82 9.81 1.50
CA GLY A 56 5.95 10.61 2.72
C GLY A 56 5.89 9.82 4.03
N ALA A 57 5.61 8.52 4.00
CA ALA A 57 5.72 7.67 5.19
C ALA A 57 7.20 7.40 5.54
N PRO A 58 7.54 7.23 6.83
CA PRO A 58 8.89 6.91 7.23
C PRO A 58 9.31 5.54 6.71
N VAL A 59 10.53 5.41 6.20
CA VAL A 59 11.07 4.14 5.71
C VAL A 59 11.43 3.27 6.90
N ARG A 60 10.53 2.35 7.26
CA ARG A 60 10.76 1.38 8.34
C ARG A 60 10.53 -0.03 7.81
N HIS A 61 11.53 -0.88 8.03
CA HIS A 61 11.39 -2.32 7.87
C HIS A 61 10.50 -2.92 8.97
N GLY A 62 10.03 -4.14 8.73
CA GLY A 62 9.21 -4.88 9.66
C GLY A 62 7.73 -4.81 9.31
N ARG A 63 6.88 -4.62 10.32
CA ARG A 63 5.44 -4.72 10.17
C ARG A 63 4.85 -3.46 9.51
N CYS A 64 4.07 -3.67 8.45
CA CYS A 64 3.38 -2.61 7.72
C CYS A 64 1.91 -3.00 7.51
N VAL A 65 1.03 -2.01 7.44
CA VAL A 65 -0.42 -2.17 7.19
C VAL A 65 -0.73 -1.81 5.75
N ILE A 66 -1.46 -2.68 5.06
CA ILE A 66 -1.97 -2.43 3.72
C ILE A 66 -3.02 -1.31 3.78
N ARG A 67 -2.76 -0.21 3.08
CA ARG A 67 -3.69 0.92 2.92
C ARG A 67 -4.42 0.91 1.59
N ALA A 68 -3.81 0.33 0.57
CA ALA A 68 -4.45 0.16 -0.73
C ALA A 68 -3.87 -1.07 -1.45
N VAL A 69 -4.65 -1.60 -2.39
CA VAL A 69 -4.20 -2.65 -3.31
C VAL A 69 -4.45 -2.18 -4.74
N ARG A 70 -3.36 -1.99 -5.48
CA ARG A 70 -3.31 -1.42 -6.83
C ARG A 70 -2.92 -2.52 -7.82
N GLY A 71 -3.89 -3.27 -8.32
CA GLY A 71 -3.62 -4.44 -9.15
C GLY A 71 -2.83 -5.49 -8.35
N SER A 72 -1.57 -5.75 -8.75
CA SER A 72 -0.65 -6.67 -8.08
C SER A 72 0.31 -5.99 -7.09
N CYS A 73 0.05 -4.73 -6.73
CA CYS A 73 0.92 -3.94 -5.85
C CYS A 73 0.17 -3.50 -4.57
N LEU A 74 0.75 -3.75 -3.41
CA LEU A 74 0.22 -3.38 -2.10
C LEU A 74 0.83 -2.04 -1.67
N VAL A 75 0.01 -1.01 -1.45
CA VAL A 75 0.47 0.23 -0.83
C VAL A 75 0.34 0.09 0.68
N VAL A 76 1.43 0.31 1.41
CA VAL A 76 1.50 0.08 2.85
C VAL A 76 2.04 1.29 3.59
N GLU A 77 1.71 1.35 4.87
CA GLU A 77 2.32 2.25 5.85
C GLU A 77 2.93 1.42 6.98
N PRO A 78 4.07 1.84 7.57
CA PRO A 78 4.61 1.19 8.74
C PRO A 78 3.65 1.38 9.93
N GLU A 79 3.57 0.38 10.81
CA GLU A 79 2.84 0.49 12.09
C GLU A 79 3.52 1.45 13.08
#